data_AF-A0A534RH91-F1
#
_entry.id   AF-A0A534RH91-F1
#
_cell.length_a   1.000
_cell.length_b   1.000
_cell.length_c   1.000
_cell.angle_alpha   90.00
_cell.angle_beta   90.00
_cell.angle_gamma   90.00
#
_symmetry.space_group_name_H-M   'P 1'
#
loop_
_entity.id
_entity.type
_entity.pdbx_description
1 polymer ?
#
loop_
_entity_poly.entity_id
_entity_poly.type
_entity_poly.pdbx_seq_one_letter_code
_entity_poly.pdbx_strand_id
1 'polypeptide(L)'
;MTMRWMVAAGVLTALSAVSQEAATAAVLCQKPSGVLCVRDPACKRKETQVTPGSLGLVGPSGPQGNLGPPGPTGPAGRSALTPLQSGETISGLWGHGLTVADPADDFFAVVSFPIPLAADLADTNVDYVSAGDTDLNCPGPGMAATGFLCVYETDTENASTRFSFNIFKSSDPFGPGGASMYGFAIRLEAAAAGETFTGGVYSVTAP
;
A
#
# COMPACT_ATOMS: atom_id res chain seq x y z
N MET A 1 -0.70 -18.79 -48.13
CA MET A 1 -1.74 -19.83 -48.23
C MET A 1 -2.37 -20.04 -46.87
N THR A 2 -3.69 -19.80 -46.76
CA THR A 2 -4.68 -20.42 -45.86
C THR A 2 -4.45 -20.37 -44.33
N MET A 3 -5.39 -19.99 -43.46
CA MET A 3 -6.84 -19.79 -43.59
C MET A 3 -7.33 -18.98 -42.36
N ARG A 4 -8.11 -17.93 -42.61
CA ARG A 4 -8.92 -17.19 -41.63
C ARG A 4 -10.07 -18.07 -41.14
N TRP A 5 -10.34 -18.10 -39.83
CA TRP A 5 -11.64 -18.53 -39.29
C TRP A 5 -12.13 -17.47 -38.30
N MET A 6 -12.97 -16.57 -38.80
CA MET A 6 -13.84 -15.71 -38.01
C MET A 6 -15.12 -16.50 -37.74
N VAL A 7 -15.42 -16.82 -36.49
CA VAL A 7 -16.74 -17.30 -36.08
C VAL A 7 -17.45 -16.13 -35.42
N ALA A 8 -18.25 -15.40 -36.20
CA ALA A 8 -19.15 -14.37 -35.71
C ALA A 8 -20.48 -15.04 -35.30
N ALA A 9 -20.66 -15.27 -33.99
CA ALA A 9 -21.93 -15.70 -33.44
C ALA A 9 -22.86 -14.47 -33.35
N GLY A 10 -23.86 -14.41 -34.22
CA GLY A 10 -24.89 -13.38 -34.22
C GLY A 10 -25.80 -13.53 -33.00
N VAL A 11 -25.71 -12.58 -32.08
CA VAL A 11 -26.68 -12.40 -30.99
C VAL A 11 -27.78 -11.47 -31.51
N LEU A 12 -28.94 -12.05 -31.82
CA LEU A 12 -30.17 -11.29 -32.05
C LEU A 12 -30.68 -10.82 -30.67
N THR A 13 -30.48 -9.55 -30.32
CA THR A 13 -31.13 -8.93 -29.16
C THR A 13 -32.52 -8.43 -29.57
N ALA A 14 -33.55 -9.08 -29.05
CA ALA A 14 -34.94 -8.62 -29.17
C ALA A 14 -35.10 -7.30 -28.40
N LEU A 15 -35.44 -6.22 -29.12
CA LEU A 15 -35.81 -4.93 -28.53
C LEU A 15 -37.22 -5.07 -27.93
N SER A 16 -37.32 -5.37 -26.65
CA SER A 16 -38.59 -5.29 -25.92
C SER A 16 -38.99 -3.83 -25.73
N ALA A 17 -40.06 -3.41 -26.40
CA ALA A 17 -40.71 -2.12 -26.16
C ALA A 17 -41.26 -2.10 -24.72
N VAL A 18 -40.65 -1.30 -23.86
CA VAL A 18 -41.21 -0.97 -22.55
C VAL A 18 -42.43 -0.09 -22.79
N SER A 19 -43.61 -0.63 -22.58
CA SER A 19 -44.85 0.14 -22.48
C SER A 19 -44.71 1.08 -21.28
N GLN A 20 -44.42 2.36 -21.52
CA GLN A 20 -44.57 3.39 -20.50
C GLN A 20 -46.07 3.58 -20.26
N GLU A 21 -46.61 2.94 -19.23
CA GLU A 21 -47.84 3.40 -18.61
C GLU A 21 -47.57 4.81 -18.08
N ALA A 22 -48.01 5.81 -18.83
CA ALA A 22 -48.05 7.17 -18.34
C ALA A 22 -49.00 7.20 -17.14
N ALA A 23 -48.44 7.23 -15.94
CA ALA A 23 -49.21 7.42 -14.73
C ALA A 23 -50.03 8.72 -14.89
N THR A 24 -51.35 8.60 -14.98
CA THR A 24 -52.26 9.75 -15.04
C THR A 24 -52.26 10.42 -13.67
N ALA A 25 -51.50 11.50 -13.53
CA ALA A 25 -51.45 12.29 -12.31
C ALA A 25 -52.63 13.26 -12.25
N ALA A 26 -53.19 13.44 -11.06
CA ALA A 26 -54.20 14.46 -10.84
C ALA A 26 -53.63 15.87 -11.14
N VAL A 27 -54.40 16.70 -11.86
CA VAL A 27 -54.05 18.07 -12.27
C VAL A 27 -54.88 19.10 -11.51
N LEU A 28 -54.30 20.29 -11.28
CA LEU A 28 -55.00 21.43 -10.70
C LEU A 28 -55.58 22.31 -11.81
N CYS A 29 -56.88 22.60 -11.74
CA CYS A 29 -57.64 23.31 -12.76
C CYS A 29 -58.35 24.53 -12.18
N GLN A 30 -58.28 25.66 -12.87
CA GLN A 30 -58.98 26.90 -12.54
C GLN A 30 -60.23 27.04 -13.42
N LYS A 31 -61.39 27.23 -12.79
CA LYS A 31 -62.65 27.56 -13.47
C LYS A 31 -62.69 29.04 -13.86
N PRO A 32 -63.54 29.46 -14.83
CA PRO A 32 -63.77 30.88 -15.12
C PRO A 32 -64.28 31.67 -13.91
N SER A 33 -64.89 30.99 -12.93
CA SER A 33 -65.33 31.58 -11.67
C SER A 33 -64.20 31.81 -10.66
N GLY A 34 -62.95 31.48 -10.99
CA GLY A 34 -61.79 31.58 -10.09
C GLY A 34 -61.60 30.40 -9.13
N VAL A 35 -62.55 29.47 -9.05
CA VAL A 35 -62.46 28.29 -8.19
C VAL A 35 -61.40 27.32 -8.72
N LEU A 36 -60.49 26.90 -7.84
CA LEU A 36 -59.51 25.84 -8.08
C LEU A 36 -60.11 24.47 -7.75
N CYS A 37 -59.88 23.49 -8.60
CA CYS A 37 -60.34 22.11 -8.40
C CYS A 37 -59.30 21.12 -8.92
N VAL A 38 -59.23 19.95 -8.28
CA VAL A 38 -58.37 18.84 -8.71
C VAL A 38 -59.16 17.95 -9.69
N ARG A 39 -58.54 17.57 -10.80
CA ARG A 39 -59.12 16.72 -11.87
C ARG A 39 -58.18 15.57 -12.22
N ASP A 40 -58.72 14.49 -12.76
CA ASP A 40 -57.96 13.35 -13.28
C ASP A 40 -58.54 12.92 -14.66
N PRO A 41 -57.73 12.80 -15.73
CA PRO A 41 -56.34 13.24 -15.87
C PRO A 41 -56.21 14.69 -16.35
N ALA A 42 -57.32 15.33 -16.72
CA ALA A 42 -57.31 16.61 -17.44
C ALA A 42 -58.44 17.57 -17.01
N CYS A 43 -58.23 18.85 -17.28
CA CYS A 43 -59.22 19.89 -17.02
C CYS A 43 -60.46 19.75 -17.92
N LYS A 44 -61.63 20.14 -17.40
CA LYS A 44 -62.88 20.14 -18.20
C LYS A 44 -62.89 21.29 -19.21
N ARG A 45 -63.81 21.22 -20.18
CA ARG A 45 -64.02 22.30 -21.14
C ARG A 45 -64.24 23.64 -20.41
N LYS A 46 -63.45 24.66 -20.77
CA LYS A 46 -63.40 26.00 -20.15
C LYS A 46 -62.69 26.09 -18.80
N GLU A 47 -62.05 25.02 -18.32
CA GLU A 47 -61.10 25.08 -17.21
C GLU A 47 -59.67 25.20 -17.76
N THR A 48 -58.82 25.95 -17.07
CA THR A 48 -57.40 26.10 -17.42
C THR A 48 -56.55 25.32 -16.42
N GLN A 49 -55.60 24.51 -16.89
CA GLN A 49 -54.65 23.84 -16.02
C GLN A 49 -53.68 24.87 -15.43
N VAL A 50 -53.52 24.84 -14.11
CA VAL A 50 -52.63 25.75 -13.37
C VAL A 50 -51.65 24.92 -12.54
N THR A 51 -50.45 25.45 -12.31
CA THR A 51 -49.48 24.85 -11.40
C THR A 51 -49.51 25.59 -10.06
N PRO A 52 -49.16 24.95 -8.93
CA PRO A 52 -48.96 25.66 -7.67
C PRO A 52 -48.02 26.86 -7.81
N GLY A 53 -46.99 26.75 -8.66
CA GLY A 53 -46.07 27.86 -8.97
C GLY A 53 -46.76 29.04 -9.65
N SER A 54 -47.64 28.79 -10.63
CA SER A 54 -48.41 29.85 -11.30
C SER A 54 -49.39 30.60 -10.39
N LEU A 55 -49.74 29.99 -9.25
CA LEU A 55 -50.62 30.56 -8.23
C LEU A 55 -49.85 31.25 -7.09
N GLY A 56 -48.51 31.29 -7.15
CA GLY A 56 -47.68 31.80 -6.05
C GLY A 56 -47.73 30.94 -4.78
N LEU A 57 -48.17 29.68 -4.90
CA LEU A 57 -48.30 28.75 -3.77
C LEU A 57 -47.00 27.99 -3.47
N VAL A 58 -45.94 28.20 -4.26
CA VAL A 58 -44.61 27.63 -4.02
C VAL A 58 -43.81 28.64 -3.20
N GLY A 59 -43.51 28.27 -1.95
CA GLY A 59 -42.61 29.06 -1.11
C GLY A 59 -41.17 29.05 -1.63
N PRO A 60 -40.31 29.97 -1.16
CA PRO A 60 -38.89 29.91 -1.47
C PRO A 60 -38.28 28.61 -0.96
N SER A 61 -37.19 28.16 -1.59
CA SER A 61 -36.38 27.07 -1.05
C SER A 61 -35.97 27.37 0.40
N GLY A 62 -36.01 26.35 1.26
CA GLY A 62 -35.49 26.48 2.62
C GLY A 62 -34.01 26.88 2.63
N PRO A 63 -33.51 27.48 3.72
CA PRO A 63 -32.09 27.74 3.86
C PRO A 63 -31.31 26.43 3.76
N GLN A 64 -30.08 26.53 3.24
CA GLN A 64 -29.15 25.40 3.26
C GLN A 64 -28.98 24.89 4.70
N GLY A 65 -28.96 23.57 4.87
CA GLY A 65 -28.68 22.97 6.17
C GLY A 65 -27.30 23.34 6.71
N ASN A 66 -27.15 23.33 8.03
CA ASN A 66 -25.86 23.58 8.67
C ASN A 66 -24.82 22.54 8.22
N LEU A 67 -23.55 22.94 8.20
CA LEU A 67 -22.44 22.02 8.00
C LEU A 67 -22.50 20.92 9.08
N GLY A 68 -22.23 19.67 8.69
CA GLY A 68 -22.12 18.56 9.62
C GLY A 68 -20.96 18.76 10.63
N PRO A 69 -20.98 18.05 11.77
CA PRO A 69 -19.86 18.09 12.70
C PRO A 69 -18.58 17.56 12.04
N PRO A 70 -17.38 17.99 12.52
CA PRO A 70 -16.13 17.35 12.13
C PRO A 70 -16.16 15.83 12.34
N GLY A 71 -15.42 15.10 11.50
CA GLY A 71 -15.23 13.66 11.70
C GLY A 71 -14.47 13.34 13.00
N PRO A 72 -14.52 12.09 13.47
CA PRO A 72 -13.76 11.67 14.66
C PRO A 72 -12.26 11.79 14.41
N THR A 73 -11.50 12.03 15.48
CA THR A 73 -10.03 11.93 15.43
C THR A 73 -9.62 10.51 15.03
N GLY A 74 -8.59 10.39 14.19
CA GLY A 74 -8.02 9.10 13.82
C GLY A 74 -7.41 8.35 15.02
N PRO A 75 -7.14 7.04 14.89
CA PRO A 75 -6.44 6.29 15.92
C PRO A 75 -5.04 6.86 16.17
N ALA A 76 -4.53 6.69 17.39
CA ALA A 76 -3.14 7.00 17.69
C ALA A 76 -2.18 6.14 16.86
N GLY A 77 -1.03 6.69 16.47
CA GLY A 77 0.04 5.93 15.82
C GLY A 77 0.66 4.91 16.78
N ARG A 78 1.34 3.89 16.23
CA ARG A 78 2.09 2.90 17.03
C ARG A 78 3.25 3.56 17.78
N SER A 79 3.57 3.05 18.96
CA SER A 79 4.77 3.46 19.69
C SER A 79 6.03 2.90 19.02
N ALA A 80 7.09 3.71 18.94
CA ALA A 80 8.42 3.25 18.52
C ALA A 80 9.05 2.25 19.50
N LEU A 81 8.52 2.14 20.72
CA LEU A 81 8.96 1.17 21.73
C LEU A 81 8.22 -0.17 21.61
N THR A 82 7.19 -0.26 20.75
CA THR A 82 6.51 -1.53 20.49
C THR A 82 7.32 -2.32 19.46
N PRO A 83 7.75 -3.56 19.76
CA PRO A 83 8.47 -4.37 18.80
C PRO A 83 7.73 -4.55 17.48
N LEU A 84 8.49 -4.90 16.45
CA LEU A 84 7.97 -5.24 15.14
C LEU A 84 7.02 -6.44 15.26
N GLN A 85 5.81 -6.32 14.72
CA GLN A 85 4.80 -7.37 14.83
C GLN A 85 5.06 -8.46 13.81
N SER A 86 4.70 -9.70 14.13
CA SER A 86 4.84 -10.86 13.24
C SER A 86 4.36 -10.55 11.81
N GLY A 87 5.21 -10.83 10.83
CA GLY A 87 4.95 -10.56 9.41
C GLY A 87 5.18 -9.12 8.96
N GLU A 88 5.42 -8.16 9.84
CA GLU A 88 5.85 -6.82 9.43
C GLU A 88 7.31 -6.86 8.98
N THR A 89 7.61 -6.17 7.87
CA THR A 89 8.96 -6.01 7.34
C THR A 89 9.45 -4.58 7.56
N ILE A 90 10.68 -4.45 8.03
CA ILE A 90 11.43 -3.18 7.99
C ILE A 90 12.62 -3.33 7.07
N SER A 91 13.11 -2.20 6.56
CA SER A 91 14.30 -2.15 5.72
C SER A 91 15.08 -0.88 5.98
N GLY A 92 16.38 -0.92 5.66
CA GLY A 92 17.27 0.21 5.80
C GLY A 92 18.55 0.02 5.03
N LEU A 93 19.44 1.00 5.11
CA LEU A 93 20.75 0.94 4.49
C LEU A 93 21.75 0.27 5.43
N TRP A 94 22.72 -0.41 4.84
CA TRP A 94 23.90 -0.89 5.53
C TRP A 94 25.13 -0.61 4.67
N GLY A 95 26.29 -0.55 5.31
CA GLY A 95 27.56 -0.45 4.62
C GLY A 95 28.64 0.14 5.48
N HIS A 96 29.87 0.03 5.00
CA HIS A 96 31.04 0.62 5.63
C HIS A 96 32.10 0.85 4.55
N GLY A 97 32.94 1.86 4.77
CA GLY A 97 34.09 2.13 3.92
C GLY A 97 35.23 2.73 4.74
N LEU A 98 36.45 2.30 4.43
CA LEU A 98 37.67 2.71 5.09
C LEU A 98 38.87 2.53 4.15
N THR A 99 40.03 3.05 4.54
CA THR A 99 41.31 2.71 3.91
C THR A 99 42.06 1.74 4.82
N VAL A 100 42.39 0.56 4.31
CA VAL A 100 43.14 -0.47 5.03
C VAL A 100 44.62 -0.48 4.64
N ALA A 101 45.48 -0.87 5.57
CA ALA A 101 46.92 -0.91 5.33
C ALA A 101 47.34 -2.25 4.70
N ASP A 102 46.64 -3.33 5.06
CA ASP A 102 46.97 -4.68 4.66
C ASP A 102 45.73 -5.42 4.11
N PRO A 103 45.92 -6.42 3.21
CA PRO A 103 44.85 -7.36 2.89
C PRO A 103 44.41 -8.12 4.15
N ALA A 104 43.14 -8.53 4.18
CA ALA A 104 42.50 -9.22 5.29
C ALA A 104 42.36 -8.43 6.60
N ASP A 105 42.68 -7.12 6.61
CA ASP A 105 42.24 -6.22 7.67
C ASP A 105 40.71 -6.30 7.80
N ASP A 106 40.23 -6.58 9.02
CA ASP A 106 38.82 -6.77 9.30
C ASP A 106 38.14 -5.45 9.69
N PHE A 107 36.89 -5.32 9.25
CA PHE A 107 36.06 -4.18 9.57
C PHE A 107 34.61 -4.61 9.72
N PHE A 108 33.85 -3.81 10.46
CA PHE A 108 32.46 -4.11 10.77
C PHE A 108 31.54 -3.01 10.28
N ALA A 109 30.45 -3.40 9.62
CA ALA A 109 29.26 -2.56 9.54
C ALA A 109 28.30 -3.00 10.64
N VAL A 110 27.97 -2.10 11.58
CA VAL A 110 27.00 -2.35 12.64
C VAL A 110 25.76 -1.51 12.37
N VAL A 111 24.60 -2.17 12.32
CA VAL A 111 23.34 -1.56 11.90
C VAL A 111 22.31 -1.73 13.00
N SER A 112 21.62 -0.64 13.34
CA SER A 112 20.46 -0.68 14.24
C SER A 112 19.16 -0.75 13.45
N PHE A 113 18.23 -1.55 13.94
CA PHE A 113 16.86 -1.57 13.43
C PHE A 113 16.09 -0.34 13.94
N PRO A 114 15.30 0.33 13.08
CA PRO A 114 14.44 1.44 13.50
C PRO A 114 13.35 1.00 14.48
N ILE A 115 12.93 -0.26 14.41
CA ILE A 115 11.98 -0.89 15.33
C ILE A 115 12.60 -2.22 15.78
N PRO A 116 12.73 -2.48 17.09
CA PRO A 116 13.32 -3.73 17.55
C PRO A 116 12.42 -4.92 17.20
N LEU A 117 13.02 -6.09 16.98
CA LEU A 117 12.29 -7.35 16.90
C LEU A 117 11.81 -7.79 18.29
N ALA A 118 10.90 -8.76 18.33
CA ALA A 118 10.48 -9.36 19.60
C ALA A 118 11.56 -10.25 20.23
N ALA A 119 12.49 -10.80 19.43
CA ALA A 119 13.58 -11.65 19.85
C ALA A 119 14.73 -11.62 18.82
N ASP A 120 15.89 -12.16 19.20
CA ASP A 120 17.03 -12.39 18.30
C ASP A 120 16.68 -13.41 17.20
N LEU A 121 17.35 -13.30 16.05
CA LEU A 121 17.35 -14.28 14.98
C LEU A 121 18.60 -15.16 15.06
N ALA A 122 18.43 -16.46 14.77
CA ALA A 122 19.54 -17.41 14.68
C ALA A 122 20.38 -17.21 13.40
N ASP A 123 21.55 -17.82 13.35
CA ASP A 123 22.42 -17.85 12.16
C ASP A 123 21.74 -18.49 10.94
N THR A 124 20.84 -19.45 11.14
CA THR A 124 20.03 -20.04 10.07
C THR A 124 18.93 -19.13 9.52
N ASN A 125 18.77 -17.94 10.10
CA ASN A 125 17.73 -16.96 9.78
C ASN A 125 18.31 -15.64 9.26
N VAL A 126 19.58 -15.64 8.86
CA VAL A 126 20.25 -14.48 8.28
C VAL A 126 20.91 -14.88 6.97
N ASP A 127 20.64 -14.12 5.92
CA ASP A 127 21.12 -14.40 4.59
C ASP A 127 21.81 -13.17 3.99
N TYR A 128 23.04 -13.36 3.54
CA TYR A 128 23.75 -12.39 2.71
C TYR A 128 23.46 -12.69 1.24
N VAL A 129 23.09 -11.67 0.47
CA VAL A 129 22.74 -11.79 -0.95
C VAL A 129 23.62 -10.86 -1.76
N SER A 130 24.44 -11.41 -2.65
CA SER A 130 25.32 -10.62 -3.53
C SER A 130 24.52 -9.80 -4.54
N ALA A 131 25.15 -8.78 -5.13
CA ALA A 131 24.47 -7.89 -6.06
C ALA A 131 23.92 -8.66 -7.27
N GLY A 132 22.60 -8.58 -7.48
CA GLY A 132 21.89 -9.23 -8.58
C GLY A 132 21.42 -10.67 -8.28
N ASP A 133 21.80 -11.24 -7.15
CA ASP A 133 21.35 -12.57 -6.72
C ASP A 133 20.01 -12.51 -5.97
N THR A 134 19.40 -13.68 -5.77
CA THR A 134 18.18 -13.88 -4.98
C THR A 134 18.23 -15.21 -4.25
N ASP A 135 17.60 -15.29 -3.09
CA ASP A 135 17.39 -16.51 -2.32
C ASP A 135 15.88 -16.76 -2.07
N LEU A 136 15.49 -17.99 -1.70
CA LEU A 136 14.12 -18.31 -1.30
C LEU A 136 13.60 -17.41 -0.17
N ASN A 137 14.45 -17.11 0.82
CA ASN A 137 14.13 -16.22 1.92
C ASN A 137 14.32 -14.75 1.55
N CYS A 138 15.15 -14.48 0.53
CA CYS A 138 15.56 -13.15 0.13
C CYS A 138 15.32 -12.91 -1.37
N PRO A 139 14.06 -12.76 -1.79
CA PRO A 139 13.71 -12.64 -3.20
C PRO A 139 14.11 -11.30 -3.83
N GLY A 140 14.53 -10.32 -3.02
CA GLY A 140 15.04 -9.04 -3.51
C GLY A 140 14.95 -7.90 -2.48
N PRO A 141 15.60 -6.75 -2.75
CA PRO A 141 15.66 -5.63 -1.84
C PRO A 141 14.27 -5.17 -1.38
N GLY A 142 14.11 -4.96 -0.06
CA GLY A 142 12.82 -4.63 0.55
C GLY A 142 12.00 -5.84 0.98
N MET A 143 12.46 -7.06 0.70
CA MET A 143 11.74 -8.30 1.03
C MET A 143 12.59 -9.21 1.91
N ALA A 144 11.95 -9.92 2.81
CA ALA A 144 12.52 -11.03 3.57
C ALA A 144 11.39 -11.99 3.96
N ALA A 145 11.64 -13.29 3.95
CA ALA A 145 10.71 -14.27 4.50
C ALA A 145 10.46 -13.99 5.99
N THR A 146 9.29 -14.38 6.49
CA THR A 146 8.94 -14.26 7.90
C THR A 146 10.02 -14.90 8.79
N GLY A 147 10.56 -14.11 9.71
CA GLY A 147 11.63 -14.52 10.61
C GLY A 147 13.03 -14.53 10.00
N PHE A 148 13.24 -13.89 8.84
CA PHE A 148 14.56 -13.76 8.21
C PHE A 148 15.04 -12.32 8.16
N LEU A 149 16.36 -12.15 8.31
CA LEU A 149 17.10 -10.95 7.91
C LEU A 149 17.82 -11.25 6.58
N CYS A 150 17.56 -10.42 5.58
CA CYS A 150 18.24 -10.42 4.30
C CYS A 150 19.14 -9.19 4.20
N VAL A 151 20.43 -9.40 3.96
CA VAL A 151 21.44 -8.35 3.76
C VAL A 151 21.82 -8.35 2.28
N TYR A 152 21.23 -7.44 1.52
CA TYR A 152 21.45 -7.31 0.08
C TYR A 152 22.62 -6.39 -0.20
N GLU A 153 23.62 -6.91 -0.90
CA GLU A 153 24.69 -6.14 -1.51
C GLU A 153 24.15 -5.32 -2.68
N THR A 154 24.58 -4.07 -2.77
CA THR A 154 24.32 -3.21 -3.93
C THR A 154 25.63 -2.80 -4.58
N ASP A 155 26.66 -2.53 -3.78
CA ASP A 155 27.94 -2.05 -4.26
C ASP A 155 29.07 -2.60 -3.37
N THR A 156 30.20 -2.90 -3.98
CA THR A 156 31.31 -3.62 -3.35
C THR A 156 32.61 -3.34 -4.08
N GLU A 157 33.61 -2.92 -3.32
CA GLU A 157 34.95 -2.64 -3.76
C GLU A 157 35.92 -3.17 -2.72
N ASN A 158 36.89 -3.97 -3.18
CA ASN A 158 37.99 -4.45 -2.35
C ASN A 158 37.55 -5.23 -1.07
N ALA A 159 36.52 -6.08 -1.17
CA ALA A 159 36.00 -6.89 -0.04
C ALA A 159 35.86 -8.40 -0.37
N SER A 160 36.25 -9.29 0.56
CA SER A 160 36.39 -10.74 0.31
C SER A 160 35.53 -11.68 1.18
N THR A 161 35.04 -11.27 2.35
CA THR A 161 34.27 -12.13 3.30
C THR A 161 32.76 -11.84 3.32
N ARG A 162 32.14 -11.88 2.15
CA ARG A 162 30.75 -11.47 1.91
C ARG A 162 29.79 -12.66 1.93
N PHE A 163 29.54 -13.20 3.13
CA PHE A 163 28.77 -14.44 3.32
C PHE A 163 27.88 -14.38 4.57
N SER A 164 26.80 -15.17 4.59
CA SER A 164 25.84 -15.21 5.71
C SER A 164 26.48 -15.54 7.05
N PHE A 165 27.51 -16.40 7.08
CA PHE A 165 28.19 -16.79 8.32
C PHE A 165 29.03 -15.64 8.94
N ASN A 166 29.21 -14.52 8.24
CA ASN A 166 29.84 -13.32 8.78
C ASN A 166 28.84 -12.30 9.31
N ILE A 167 27.55 -12.65 9.39
CA ILE A 167 26.51 -11.83 10.02
C ILE A 167 26.36 -12.26 11.47
N PHE A 168 26.52 -11.29 12.37
CA PHE A 168 26.52 -11.48 13.81
C PHE A 168 25.48 -10.59 14.49
N LYS A 169 25.13 -10.96 15.72
CA LYS A 169 24.28 -10.14 16.57
C LYS A 169 24.99 -8.82 16.85
N SER A 170 24.32 -7.69 16.66
CA SER A 170 24.93 -6.37 16.93
C SER A 170 25.38 -6.19 18.38
N SER A 171 24.76 -6.92 19.33
CA SER A 171 25.14 -6.95 20.74
C SER A 171 26.35 -7.82 21.07
N ASP A 172 26.73 -8.72 20.15
CA ASP A 172 27.84 -9.67 20.31
C ASP A 172 28.47 -9.99 18.93
N PRO A 173 29.22 -9.03 18.34
CA PRO A 173 29.74 -9.15 16.98
C PRO A 173 30.86 -10.19 16.83
N PHE A 174 31.29 -10.83 17.92
CA PHE A 174 32.28 -11.91 17.93
C PHE A 174 31.68 -13.25 18.39
N GLY A 175 30.37 -13.28 18.63
CA GLY A 175 29.63 -14.44 19.09
C GLY A 175 29.17 -15.36 17.96
N PRO A 176 28.16 -16.20 18.21
CA PRO A 176 27.52 -16.98 17.15
C PRO A 176 26.84 -16.06 16.12
N GLY A 177 26.72 -16.56 14.89
CA GLY A 177 26.03 -15.84 13.82
C GLY A 177 24.56 -15.56 14.15
N GLY A 178 23.97 -14.63 13.41
CA GLY A 178 22.56 -14.27 13.54
C GLY A 178 22.35 -12.76 13.64
N ALA A 179 21.19 -12.34 14.15
CA ALA A 179 20.88 -10.93 14.37
C ALA A 179 20.32 -10.73 15.79
N SER A 180 20.69 -9.62 16.42
CA SER A 180 20.06 -9.20 17.67
C SER A 180 18.68 -8.63 17.39
N MET A 181 17.79 -8.63 18.38
CA MET A 181 16.54 -7.88 18.32
C MET A 181 16.72 -6.39 17.99
N TYR A 182 17.91 -5.81 18.22
CA TYR A 182 18.20 -4.41 17.94
C TYR A 182 18.91 -4.16 16.61
N GLY A 183 19.35 -5.21 15.91
CA GLY A 183 20.15 -5.04 14.70
C GLY A 183 21.12 -6.18 14.43
N PHE A 184 22.04 -5.95 13.52
CA PHE A 184 23.07 -6.91 13.14
C PHE A 184 24.42 -6.20 12.96
N ALA A 185 25.48 -7.00 12.99
CA ALA A 185 26.79 -6.62 12.52
C ALA A 185 27.17 -7.55 11.37
N ILE A 186 27.94 -7.06 10.41
CA ILE A 186 28.59 -7.91 9.42
C ILE A 186 30.09 -7.67 9.46
N ARG A 187 30.86 -8.75 9.63
CA ARG A 187 32.33 -8.71 9.55
C ARG A 187 32.75 -8.87 8.10
N LEU A 188 33.65 -8.00 7.68
CA LEU A 188 34.15 -7.92 6.32
C LEU A 188 35.67 -7.82 6.36
N GLU A 189 36.32 -8.26 5.30
CA GLU A 189 37.78 -8.26 5.16
C GLU A 189 38.14 -7.61 3.84
N ALA A 190 39.15 -6.75 3.87
CA ALA A 190 39.67 -6.14 2.66
C ALA A 190 40.37 -7.19 1.78
N ALA A 191 40.16 -7.13 0.46
CA ALA A 191 40.83 -8.05 -0.47
C ALA A 191 42.30 -7.65 -0.72
N ALA A 192 42.63 -6.37 -0.55
CA ALA A 192 43.93 -5.76 -0.74
C ALA A 192 44.06 -4.49 0.13
N ALA A 193 45.30 -4.01 0.29
CA ALA A 193 45.56 -2.69 0.86
C ALA A 193 44.94 -1.58 -0.01
N GLY A 194 44.45 -0.51 0.61
CA GLY A 194 43.80 0.62 -0.07
C GLY A 194 42.37 0.87 0.39
N GLU A 195 41.62 1.65 -0.39
CA GLU A 195 40.21 1.92 -0.09
C GLU A 195 39.38 0.65 -0.26
N THR A 196 38.43 0.46 0.66
CA THR A 196 37.44 -0.60 0.65
C THR A 196 36.09 -0.01 0.94
N PHE A 197 35.07 -0.53 0.26
CA PHE A 197 33.69 -0.13 0.46
C PHE A 197 32.78 -1.33 0.19
N THR A 198 31.78 -1.51 1.03
CA THR A 198 30.66 -2.39 0.69
C THR A 198 29.41 -1.89 1.36
N GLY A 199 28.27 -2.09 0.71
CA GLY A 199 26.99 -1.72 1.28
C GLY A 199 25.81 -2.08 0.40
N GLY A 200 24.64 -1.72 0.89
CA GLY A 200 23.38 -1.94 0.20
C GLY A 200 22.19 -1.75 1.12
N VAL A 201 21.21 -2.64 0.98
CA VAL A 201 19.93 -2.57 1.70
C VAL A 201 19.78 -3.84 2.54
N TYR A 202 19.29 -3.71 3.76
CA TYR A 202 18.80 -4.84 4.52
C TYR A 202 17.28 -4.83 4.58
N SER A 203 16.70 -6.02 4.73
CA SER A 203 15.29 -6.23 5.02
C SER A 203 15.13 -7.29 6.08
N VAL A 204 14.28 -7.06 7.07
CA VAL A 204 13.98 -8.06 8.10
C VAL A 204 12.49 -8.11 8.35
N THR A 205 11.94 -9.32 8.34
CA THR A 205 10.52 -9.57 8.62
C THR A 205 10.40 -10.29 9.95
N ALA A 206 9.60 -9.74 10.87
CA ALA A 206 9.44 -10.33 12.19
C ALA A 206 8.81 -11.75 12.10
N PRO A 207 9.26 -12.72 12.93
CA PRO A 207 8.67 -14.05 13.02
C PRO A 207 7.19 -14.05 13.37
#